data_AF-A0A4Q1S2S6-F1
#
_entry.id   AF-A0A4Q1S2S6-F1
#
_cell.length_a   1.000
_cell.length_b   1.000
_cell.length_c   1.000
_cell.angle_alpha   90.00
_cell.angle_beta   90.00
_cell.angle_gamma   90.00
#
_symmetry.space_group_name_H-M   'P 1'
#
loop_
_entity.id
_entity.type
_entity.pdbx_description
1 polymer ?
#
loop_
_entity_poly.entity_id
_entity_poly.type
_entity_poly.pdbx_seq_one_letter_code
_entity_poly.pdbx_strand_id
1 'polypeptide(L)' 'MMIFTCEEHVDIAIDQYVDETEQAPDLLPVDNSEKQCCFCSKQAVYVVGG' A
#
# COMPACT_ATOMS: atom_id res chain seq x y z
N MET A 1 -10.56 -1.15 1.36
CA MET A 1 -9.66 -0.12 0.76
C MET A 1 -8.41 -0.84 0.29
N MET A 2 -7.81 -0.48 -0.86
CA MET A 2 -6.54 -1.07 -1.32
C MET A 2 -5.58 0.03 -1.75
N ILE A 3 -4.44 0.13 -1.07
CA ILE A 3 -3.41 1.16 -1.31
C ILE A 3 -2.17 0.46 -1.87
N PHE A 4 -1.82 0.80 -3.11
CA PHE A 4 -0.62 0.24 -3.76
C PHE A 4 0.60 1.07 -3.37
N THR A 5 1.66 0.42 -2.92
CA THR A 5 2.82 1.10 -2.35
C THR A 5 4.13 0.42 -2.72
N CYS A 6 5.20 1.23 -2.78
CA CYS A 6 6.56 0.75 -2.89
C CYS A 6 7.12 0.44 -1.49
N GLU A 7 8.30 -0.18 -1.42
CA GLU A 7 8.92 -0.58 -0.15
C GLU A 7 9.13 0.60 0.81
N GLU A 8 9.46 1.79 0.28
CA GLU A 8 9.73 2.97 1.10
C GLU A 8 8.49 3.63 1.70
N HIS A 9 7.32 3.47 1.08
CA HIS A 9 6.09 4.18 1.48
C HIS A 9 5.03 3.22 2.05
N VAL A 10 5.43 2.00 2.40
CA VAL A 10 4.52 0.99 2.97
C VAL A 10 4.01 1.42 4.35
N ASP A 11 4.85 1.98 5.20
CA ASP A 11 4.45 2.50 6.50
C ASP A 11 3.39 3.62 6.40
N ILE A 12 3.55 4.53 5.42
CA ILE A 12 2.57 5.60 5.19
C ILE A 12 1.22 5.02 4.76
N ALA A 13 1.23 4.03 3.88
CA ALA A 13 0.02 3.35 3.44
C ALA A 13 -0.69 2.63 4.59
N ILE A 14 0.06 2.00 5.50
CA ILE A 14 -0.49 1.34 6.68
C ILE A 14 -1.12 2.37 7.63
N ASP A 15 -0.42 3.45 7.95
CA ASP A 15 -0.92 4.50 8.83
C ASP A 15 -2.23 5.11 8.31
N GLN A 16 -2.28 5.41 7.00
CA GLN A 16 -3.49 5.89 6.33
C GLN A 16 -4.64 4.89 6.41
N TYR A 17 -4.39 3.61 6.12
CA TYR A 17 -5.43 2.59 6.21
C TYR A 17 -5.97 2.46 7.64
N VAL A 18 -5.09 2.49 8.64
CA VAL A 18 -5.47 2.39 10.06
C VAL A 18 -6.28 3.61 10.49
N ASP A 19 -5.89 4.83 10.08
CA ASP A 19 -6.64 6.06 10.39
C ASP A 19 -8.05 6.03 9.79
N GLU A 20 -8.20 5.54 8.55
CA GLU A 20 -9.48 5.53 7.85
C GLU A 20 -10.41 4.36 8.26
N THR A 21 -9.84 3.21 8.62
CA THR A 21 -10.62 1.99 8.86
C THR A 21 -10.64 1.54 10.32
N GLU A 22 -9.81 2.16 11.15
CA GLU A 22 -9.55 1.78 12.55
C GLU A 22 -9.14 0.31 12.72
N GLN A 23 -8.61 -0.31 11.64
CA GLN A 23 -8.28 -1.73 11.56
C GLN A 23 -6.86 -1.96 11.03
N ALA A 24 -6.24 -3.06 11.45
CA ALA A 24 -4.95 -3.48 10.91
C ALA A 24 -5.14 -3.98 9.46
N PRO A 25 -4.37 -3.47 8.48
CA PRO A 25 -4.43 -3.96 7.11
C PRO A 25 -3.68 -5.29 6.95
N ASP A 26 -4.05 -6.05 5.92
CA ASP A 26 -3.18 -7.05 5.32
C ASP A 26 -2.17 -6.39 4.36
N LEU A 27 -0.96 -6.93 4.36
CA LEU A 27 0.11 -6.55 3.45
C LEU A 27 0.37 -7.71 2.49
N LEU A 28 -0.03 -7.55 1.23
CA LEU A 28 0.15 -8.58 0.21
C LEU A 28 1.13 -8.10 -0.87
N PRO A 29 2.03 -8.96 -1.38
CA PRO A 29 2.87 -8.62 -2.52
C PRO A 29 2.01 -8.45 -3.78
N VAL A 30 2.42 -7.54 -4.66
CA VAL A 30 1.72 -7.25 -5.91
C VAL A 30 2.53 -7.81 -7.06
N ASP A 31 2.10 -8.96 -7.58
CA ASP A 31 2.57 -9.53 -8.84
C ASP A 31 1.95 -8.78 -10.03
N ASN A 32 2.23 -7.47 -10.16
CA ASN A 32 1.83 -6.74 -11.37
C ASN A 32 2.62 -5.44 -11.55
N SER A 33 3.50 -5.45 -12.54
CA SER A 33 4.53 -4.43 -12.76
C SER A 33 3.99 -3.05 -13.20
N GLU A 34 2.69 -2.94 -13.48
CA GLU A 34 2.07 -1.71 -13.96
C GLU A 34 1.49 -0.83 -12.85
N LYS A 35 1.42 -1.32 -11.60
CA LYS A 35 0.94 -0.52 -10.48
C LYS A 35 2.07 0.36 -9.94
N GLN A 36 1.77 1.64 -9.75
CA GLN A 36 2.68 2.59 -9.14
C GLN A 36 2.27 2.84 -7.70
N CYS A 37 3.25 3.23 -6.90
CA CYS A 37 3.02 3.66 -5.52
C CYS A 37 2.06 4.87 -5.51
N CYS A 38 1.10 4.89 -4.59
CA CYS A 38 0.18 6.02 -4.45
C CYS A 38 0.89 7.30 -3.97
N PHE A 39 2.08 7.18 -3.38
CA PHE A 39 2.82 8.30 -2.77
C PHE A 39 3.98 8.80 -3.63
N CYS A 40 4.40 8.04 -4.65
CA CYS A 40 5.49 8.42 -5.54
C CYS A 40 5.41 7.69 -6.89
N SER A 41 6.23 8.06 -7.86
CA SER A 41 6.19 7.43 -9.20
C SER A 41 6.90 6.07 -9.29
N LYS A 42 7.39 5.51 -8.17
CA LYS A 42 8.04 4.19 -8.15
C LYS A 42 7.01 3.08 -8.35
N GLN A 43 7.48 1.93 -8.80
CA GLN A 43 6.65 0.74 -8.93
C GLN A 43 6.17 0.27 -7.55
N ALA A 44 4.88 -0.07 -7.45
CA ALA A 44 4.34 -0.68 -6.25
C ALA A 44 4.75 -2.15 -6.21
N VAL A 45 5.13 -2.60 -5.01
CA VAL A 45 5.49 -3.99 -4.73
C VAL A 45 4.57 -4.61 -3.69
N TYR A 46 3.84 -3.78 -2.93
CA TYR A 46 2.86 -4.21 -1.93
C TYR A 46 1.52 -3.52 -2.15
N VAL A 47 0.46 -4.21 -1.72
CA VAL A 47 -0.87 -3.65 -1.51
C VAL A 47 -1.20 -3.74 -0.04
N VAL A 48 -1.60 -2.61 0.54
CA VAL A 48 -2.09 -2.47 1.90
C VAL A 48 -3.60 -2.42 1.84
N GLY A 49 -4.29 -3.37 2.45
CA GLY A 49 -5.74 -3.46 2.37
C GLY A 49 -6.30 -4.66 3.11
N GLY A 50 -7.62 -4.77 3.16
CA GLY A 50 -8.37 -5.88 3.74
C GLY A 50 -9.72 -5.99 3.03
#